data_AF-A0A0C9RAM1-F1
#
_entry.id   AF-A0A0C9RAM1-F1
#
_cell.length_a   1.000
_cell.length_b   1.000
_cell.length_c   1.000
_cell.angle_alpha   90.00
_cell.angle_beta   90.00
_cell.angle_gamma   90.00
#
_symmetry.space_group_name_H-M   'P 1'
#
loop_
_entity.id
_entity.type
_entity.pdbx_description
1 polymer ?
#
loop_
_entity_poly.entity_id
_entity_poly.type
_entity_poly.pdbx_seq_one_letter_code
_entity_poly.pdbx_strand_id
1 'polypeptide(L)'
;TANELEKKTLDCRKSENTAKTDFGNSCKQLGIPGQKIKRELVGRVGELADIYAKISARVECLAPVVEFYSTFVEFTLGRSRDNDCVPMIQYVIDKGNTTTYEWTYGEAPLSIVEPPLNINLDDEDKVQYHKFPCTIFNSIAKR
;
A
#
# COMPACT_ATOMS: atom_id res chain seq x y z
N THR A 1 -37.61 17.86 -24.16
CA THR A 1 -38.93 17.19 -23.97
C THR A 1 -38.87 16.25 -22.76
N ALA A 2 -40.00 15.72 -22.25
CA ALA A 2 -40.00 14.81 -21.08
C ALA A 2 -39.02 13.62 -21.23
N ASN A 3 -38.91 13.08 -22.44
CA ASN A 3 -38.00 11.99 -22.79
C ASN A 3 -36.51 12.36 -22.63
N GLU A 4 -36.12 13.60 -22.90
CA GLU A 4 -34.74 14.05 -22.68
C GLU A 4 -34.38 14.18 -21.21
N LEU A 5 -35.35 14.55 -20.36
CA LEU A 5 -35.15 14.63 -18.91
C LEU A 5 -34.95 13.23 -18.33
N GLU A 6 -35.79 12.27 -18.73
CA GLU A 6 -35.67 10.87 -18.34
C GLU A 6 -34.31 10.28 -18.73
N LYS A 7 -33.87 10.50 -19.98
CA LYS A 7 -32.53 10.07 -20.43
C LYS A 7 -31.41 10.67 -19.57
N LYS A 8 -31.45 11.97 -19.27
CA LYS A 8 -30.45 12.64 -18.42
C LYS A 8 -30.44 12.09 -16.99
N THR A 9 -31.59 11.76 -16.41
CA THR A 9 -31.63 11.15 -15.07
C THR A 9 -31.00 9.76 -15.04
N LEU A 10 -31.25 8.96 -16.08
CA LEU A 10 -30.69 7.61 -16.21
C LEU A 10 -29.18 7.65 -16.41
N ASP A 11 -28.68 8.59 -17.20
CA ASP A 11 -27.24 8.80 -17.40
C ASP A 11 -26.55 9.28 -16.11
N CYS A 12 -27.16 10.20 -15.35
CA CYS A 12 -26.66 10.61 -14.04
C CYS A 12 -26.59 9.43 -13.05
N ARG A 13 -27.63 8.59 -13.01
CA ARG A 13 -27.67 7.43 -12.11
C ARG A 13 -26.61 6.38 -12.47
N LYS A 14 -26.35 6.17 -13.76
CA LYS A 14 -25.26 5.30 -14.21
C LYS A 14 -23.91 5.85 -13.76
N SER A 15 -23.67 7.15 -13.98
CA SER A 15 -22.44 7.81 -13.55
C SER A 15 -22.22 7.73 -12.03
N GLU A 16 -23.26 7.93 -11.22
CA GLU A 16 -23.21 7.77 -9.75
C GLU A 16 -22.81 6.34 -9.34
N ASN A 17 -23.41 5.33 -9.96
CA ASN A 17 -23.08 3.93 -9.68
C ASN A 17 -21.65 3.58 -10.07
N THR A 18 -21.18 4.07 -11.22
CA THR A 18 -19.79 3.90 -11.65
C THR A 18 -18.84 4.53 -10.63
N ALA A 19 -19.05 5.80 -10.26
CA ALA A 19 -18.21 6.49 -9.28
C ALA A 19 -18.16 5.77 -7.92
N LYS A 20 -19.30 5.24 -7.44
CA LYS A 20 -19.34 4.44 -6.20
C LYS A 20 -18.57 3.13 -6.32
N THR A 21 -18.69 2.46 -7.46
CA THR A 21 -18.00 1.20 -7.72
C THR A 21 -16.49 1.41 -7.79
N ASP A 22 -16.05 2.44 -8.50
CA ASP A 22 -14.64 2.80 -8.66
C ASP A 22 -14.03 3.16 -7.30
N PHE A 23 -14.71 4.00 -6.51
CA PHE A 23 -14.29 4.32 -5.15
C PHE A 23 -14.16 3.07 -4.27
N GLY A 24 -15.16 2.18 -4.31
CA GLY A 24 -15.11 0.92 -3.56
C GLY A 24 -13.97 0.01 -4.00
N ASN A 25 -13.67 -0.03 -5.29
CA ASN A 25 -12.55 -0.80 -5.84
C ASN A 25 -11.20 -0.20 -5.39
N SER A 26 -11.05 1.12 -5.42
CA SER A 26 -9.85 1.80 -4.90
C SER A 26 -9.64 1.53 -3.40
N CYS A 27 -10.70 1.60 -2.59
CA CYS A 27 -10.62 1.27 -1.16
C CYS A 27 -10.17 -0.18 -0.94
N LYS A 28 -10.70 -1.14 -1.71
CA LYS A 28 -10.30 -2.55 -1.64
C LYS A 28 -8.83 -2.78 -2.03
N GLN A 29 -8.35 -2.12 -3.09
CA GLN A 29 -6.95 -2.25 -3.52
C GLN A 29 -5.98 -1.74 -2.44
N LEU A 30 -6.36 -0.67 -1.74
CA LEU A 30 -5.62 -0.12 -0.61
C LEU A 30 -5.87 -0.90 0.69
N GLY A 31 -6.80 -1.86 0.65
CA GLY A 31 -7.25 -2.67 1.79
C GLY A 31 -7.92 -1.87 2.90
N ILE A 32 -8.48 -0.69 2.60
CA ILE A 32 -9.09 0.20 3.58
C ILE A 32 -10.63 0.10 3.55
N PRO A 33 -11.33 0.30 4.68
CA PRO A 33 -12.79 0.21 4.72
C PRO A 33 -13.52 1.39 4.07
N GLY A 34 -12.87 2.53 3.87
CA GLY A 34 -13.41 3.64 3.10
C GLY A 34 -14.22 4.66 3.93
N GLN A 35 -14.09 4.66 5.26
CA GLN A 35 -14.89 5.51 6.15
C GLN A 35 -14.15 6.80 6.53
N LYS A 36 -12.88 6.66 6.89
CA LYS A 36 -11.96 7.71 7.34
C LYS A 36 -10.66 7.62 6.56
N ILE A 37 -10.74 7.93 5.26
CA ILE A 37 -9.69 7.65 4.26
C ILE A 37 -8.32 8.16 4.70
N LYS A 38 -8.22 9.41 5.18
CA LYS A 38 -6.94 9.98 5.63
C LYS A 38 -6.37 9.16 6.77
N ARG A 39 -7.19 8.84 7.78
CA ARG A 39 -6.75 8.08 8.97
C ARG A 39 -6.36 6.64 8.61
N GLU A 40 -7.16 5.98 7.78
CA GLU A 40 -6.92 4.62 7.32
C GLU A 40 -5.61 4.52 6.51
N LEU A 41 -5.35 5.49 5.63
CA LEU A 41 -4.11 5.57 4.86
C LEU A 41 -2.89 5.82 5.76
N VAL A 42 -2.96 6.76 6.71
CA VAL A 42 -1.86 7.01 7.65
C VAL A 42 -1.53 5.75 8.46
N GLY A 43 -2.55 5.05 8.96
CA GLY A 43 -2.34 3.78 9.67
C GLY A 43 -1.60 2.75 8.81
N ARG A 44 -1.96 2.63 7.53
CA ARG A 44 -1.29 1.72 6.60
C ARG A 44 0.14 2.08 6.27
N VAL A 45 0.47 3.37 6.20
CA VAL A 45 1.86 3.81 6.03
C VAL A 45 2.72 3.38 7.24
N GLY A 46 2.17 3.46 8.45
CA GLY A 46 2.87 3.00 9.66
C GLY A 46 3.10 1.48 9.67
N GLU A 47 2.08 0.69 9.33
CA GLU A 47 2.18 -0.78 9.28
C GLU A 47 3.24 -1.29 8.29
N LEU A 48 3.55 -0.50 7.25
CA LEU A 48 4.47 -0.90 6.19
C LEU A 48 5.91 -1.13 6.71
N ALA A 49 6.39 -0.25 7.60
CA ALA A 49 7.72 -0.40 8.21
C ALA A 49 7.82 -1.72 9.01
N ASP A 50 6.78 -2.03 9.78
CA ASP A 50 6.69 -3.28 10.54
C ASP A 50 6.68 -4.52 9.64
N ILE A 51 6.01 -4.44 8.48
CA ILE A 51 6.00 -5.53 7.49
C ILE A 51 7.42 -5.79 6.98
N TYR A 52 8.17 -4.75 6.61
CA TYR A 52 9.56 -4.92 6.15
C TYR A 52 10.48 -5.46 7.24
N ALA A 53 10.32 -5.00 8.49
CA ALA A 53 11.04 -5.55 9.63
C ALA A 53 10.73 -7.05 9.84
N LYS A 54 9.46 -7.46 9.72
CA LYS A 54 9.06 -8.87 9.83
C LYS A 54 9.61 -9.72 8.68
N ILE A 55 9.66 -9.19 7.46
CA ILE A 55 10.20 -9.92 6.30
C ILE A 55 11.70 -10.13 6.48
N SER A 56 12.46 -9.06 6.77
CA SER A 56 13.90 -9.17 7.00
C SER A 56 14.25 -10.15 8.13
N ALA A 57 13.51 -10.12 9.24
CA ALA A 57 13.68 -11.10 10.33
C ALA A 57 13.39 -12.55 9.90
N ARG A 58 12.47 -12.77 8.96
CA ARG A 58 12.17 -14.13 8.46
C ARG A 58 13.23 -14.63 7.48
N VAL A 59 13.91 -13.75 6.77
CA VAL A 59 14.92 -14.12 5.76
C VAL A 59 16.13 -14.82 6.39
N GLU A 60 16.41 -14.58 7.67
CA GLU A 60 17.46 -15.28 8.43
C GLU A 60 17.31 -16.81 8.39
N CYS A 61 16.07 -17.34 8.29
CA CYS A 61 15.83 -18.78 8.19
C CYS A 61 16.40 -19.41 6.90
N LEU A 62 16.75 -18.59 5.91
CA LEU A 62 17.34 -19.04 4.65
C LEU A 62 18.86 -19.19 4.73
N ALA A 63 19.53 -18.75 5.81
CA ALA A 63 20.99 -18.85 5.94
C ALA A 63 21.54 -20.27 5.71
N PRO A 64 20.93 -21.35 6.26
CA PRO A 64 21.41 -22.72 5.99
C PRO A 64 21.23 -23.14 4.52
N VAL A 65 20.21 -22.61 3.83
CA VAL A 65 19.94 -22.89 2.42
C VAL A 65 20.99 -22.19 1.55
N VAL A 66 21.38 -20.98 1.92
CA VAL A 66 22.45 -20.23 1.26
C VAL A 66 23.79 -20.96 1.43
N GLU A 67 24.12 -21.39 2.65
CA GLU A 67 25.35 -22.15 2.93
C GLU A 67 25.41 -23.47 2.13
N PHE A 68 24.30 -24.21 2.09
CA PHE A 68 24.18 -25.42 1.30
C PHE A 68 24.42 -25.15 -0.19
N TYR A 69 23.79 -24.12 -0.75
CA TYR A 69 23.94 -23.78 -2.16
C TYR A 69 25.37 -23.36 -2.48
N SER A 70 25.98 -22.52 -1.65
CA SER A 70 27.40 -22.13 -1.79
C SER A 70 28.30 -23.36 -1.83
N THR A 71 28.16 -24.27 -0.85
CA THR A 71 28.94 -25.51 -0.79
C THR A 71 28.72 -26.41 -2.01
N PHE A 72 27.48 -26.53 -2.47
CA PHE A 72 27.13 -27.31 -3.67
C PHE A 72 27.79 -26.74 -4.93
N VAL A 73 27.78 -25.41 -5.08
CA VAL A 73 28.39 -24.72 -6.22
C VAL A 73 29.91 -24.87 -6.20
N GLU A 74 30.54 -24.72 -5.03
CA GLU A 74 31.98 -24.95 -4.87
C GLU A 74 32.39 -26.38 -5.23
N PHE A 75 31.64 -27.37 -4.73
CA PHE A 75 31.86 -28.78 -5.05
C PHE A 75 31.72 -29.06 -6.55
N THR A 76 30.68 -28.53 -7.19
CA THR A 76 30.36 -28.83 -8.59
C THR A 76 31.28 -28.12 -9.57
N LEU A 77 31.66 -26.88 -9.29
CA LEU A 77 32.45 -26.04 -10.21
C LEU A 77 33.95 -26.06 -9.92
N GLY A 78 34.38 -26.62 -8.77
CA GLY A 78 35.79 -26.72 -8.38
C GLY A 78 36.47 -25.37 -8.18
N ARG A 79 35.70 -24.30 -8.00
CA ARG A 79 36.16 -22.94 -7.76
C ARG A 79 35.39 -22.39 -6.57
N SER A 80 36.12 -21.89 -5.57
CA SER A 80 35.52 -21.03 -4.55
C SER A 80 35.08 -19.74 -5.26
N ARG A 81 33.77 -19.50 -5.30
CA ARG A 81 33.26 -18.16 -5.61
C ARG A 81 33.05 -17.51 -4.25
N ASP A 82 33.75 -16.40 -4.02
CA ASP A 82 33.57 -15.56 -2.83
C ASP A 82 32.10 -15.17 -2.69
N ASN A 83 31.30 -15.92 -1.93
CA ASN A 83 29.93 -15.66 -1.45
C ASN A 83 28.88 -15.02 -2.40
N ASP A 84 29.16 -14.89 -3.70
CA ASP A 84 28.39 -14.13 -4.68
C ASP A 84 27.30 -14.96 -5.37
N CYS A 85 26.99 -16.14 -4.81
CA CYS A 85 25.99 -17.03 -5.40
C CYS A 85 24.57 -16.47 -5.23
N VAL A 86 24.31 -15.76 -4.13
CA VAL A 86 23.02 -15.13 -3.79
C VAL A 86 23.21 -13.81 -3.02
N PRO A 87 23.89 -12.81 -3.61
CA PRO A 87 24.38 -11.63 -2.90
C PRO A 87 23.25 -10.81 -2.26
N MET A 88 22.08 -10.74 -2.90
CA MET A 88 20.93 -10.04 -2.34
C MET A 88 20.37 -10.72 -1.09
N ILE A 89 20.27 -12.05 -1.10
CA ILE A 89 19.73 -12.79 0.05
C ILE A 89 20.73 -12.73 1.20
N GLN A 90 22.02 -12.93 0.90
CA GLN A 90 23.10 -12.82 1.88
C GLN A 90 23.12 -11.44 2.53
N TYR A 91 23.01 -10.37 1.74
CA TYR A 91 22.94 -9.01 2.28
C TYR A 91 21.75 -8.82 3.23
N VAL A 92 20.56 -9.29 2.85
CA VAL A 92 19.37 -9.15 3.71
C VAL A 92 19.49 -10.01 4.97
N ILE A 93 20.16 -11.16 4.92
CA ILE A 93 20.47 -11.98 6.12
C ILE A 93 21.43 -11.20 7.04
N ASP A 94 22.50 -10.63 6.50
CA ASP A 94 23.57 -10.02 7.29
C ASP A 94 23.19 -8.65 7.85
N LYS A 95 22.42 -7.87 7.08
CA LYS A 95 22.14 -6.46 7.37
C LYS A 95 20.67 -6.16 7.63
N GLY A 96 19.76 -7.05 7.23
CA GLY A 96 18.32 -6.87 7.45
C GLY A 96 17.72 -5.70 6.66
N ASN A 97 16.79 -4.98 7.30
CA ASN A 97 16.12 -3.82 6.71
C ASN A 97 17.01 -2.56 6.79
N THR A 98 17.98 -2.45 5.88
CA THR A 98 18.90 -1.30 5.84
C THR A 98 18.30 -0.08 5.15
N THR A 99 18.81 1.10 5.50
CA THR A 99 18.47 2.32 4.77
C THR A 99 19.03 2.31 3.35
N THR A 100 18.40 3.05 2.43
CA THR A 100 18.94 3.28 1.07
C THR A 100 20.34 3.89 1.13
N TYR A 101 20.62 4.71 2.14
CA TYR A 101 21.94 5.27 2.38
C TYR A 101 22.97 4.16 2.65
N GLU A 102 22.70 3.29 3.64
CA GLU A 102 23.59 2.16 3.97
C GLU A 102 23.79 1.23 2.77
N TRP A 103 22.73 0.94 2.00
CA TRP A 103 22.84 0.16 0.77
C TRP A 103 23.77 0.80 -0.28
N THR A 104 23.72 2.13 -0.42
CA THR A 104 24.46 2.84 -1.47
C THR A 104 25.92 3.10 -1.09
N TYR A 105 26.18 3.37 0.20
CA TYR A 105 27.49 3.82 0.68
C TYR A 105 28.22 2.78 1.53
N GLY A 106 27.56 1.68 1.92
CA GLY A 106 28.14 0.61 2.74
C GLY A 106 28.26 0.94 4.23
N GLU A 107 27.89 2.15 4.64
CA GLU A 107 27.97 2.63 6.02
C GLU A 107 26.60 3.02 6.56
N ALA A 108 26.30 2.60 7.79
CA ALA A 108 25.06 2.96 8.46
C ALA A 108 25.03 4.47 8.74
N PRO A 109 23.89 5.14 8.53
CA PRO A 109 23.76 6.56 8.83
C PRO A 109 23.85 6.82 10.34
N LEU A 110 24.44 7.95 10.73
CA LEU A 110 24.57 8.36 12.14
C LEU A 110 23.22 8.53 12.86
N SER A 111 22.18 8.93 12.12
CA SER A 111 20.84 9.11 12.64
C SER A 111 19.82 9.00 11.50
N ILE A 112 18.69 8.36 11.78
CA ILE A 112 17.54 8.29 10.89
C ILE A 112 16.48 9.24 11.46
N VAL A 113 16.04 10.21 10.67
CA VAL A 113 14.98 11.14 11.05
C VAL A 113 13.80 10.89 10.13
N GLU A 114 12.70 10.40 10.70
CA GLU A 114 11.47 10.21 9.94
C GLU A 114 10.83 11.57 9.65
N PRO A 115 10.47 11.85 8.39
CA PRO A 115 9.79 13.10 8.05
C PRO A 115 8.41 13.14 8.72
N PRO A 116 7.99 14.28 9.29
CA PRO A 116 6.68 14.39 9.91
C PRO A 116 5.58 14.23 8.86
N LEU A 117 4.60 13.37 9.16
CA LEU A 117 3.39 13.23 8.36
C LEU A 117 2.47 14.42 8.64
N ASN A 118 2.64 15.51 7.90
CA ASN A 118 1.81 16.73 8.00
C ASN A 118 0.41 16.51 7.39
N ILE A 119 -0.39 15.64 7.99
CA ILE A 119 -1.75 15.30 7.52
C ILE A 119 -2.76 15.81 8.54
N ASN A 120 -3.60 16.76 8.13
CA ASN A 120 -4.70 17.23 8.97
C ASN A 120 -5.82 16.17 9.02
N LEU A 121 -6.00 15.57 10.20
CA LEU A 121 -7.00 14.52 10.48
C LEU A 121 -8.31 15.08 11.07
N ASP A 122 -8.34 16.36 11.44
CA ASP A 122 -9.48 17.00 12.12
C ASP A 122 -10.64 17.33 11.17
N ASP A 123 -10.37 17.39 9.87
CA ASP A 123 -11.39 17.70 8.86
C ASP A 123 -12.37 16.54 8.59
N GLU A 124 -12.01 15.28 8.89
CA GLU A 124 -12.88 14.13 8.58
C GLU A 124 -14.13 14.07 9.46
N ASP A 125 -14.07 14.61 10.68
CA ASP A 125 -15.24 14.65 11.57
C ASP A 125 -16.22 15.79 11.19
N LYS A 126 -15.83 16.68 10.26
CA LYS A 126 -16.65 17.82 9.79
C LYS A 126 -17.32 17.59 8.43
N VAL A 127 -16.93 16.56 7.69
CA VAL A 127 -17.58 16.21 6.42
C VAL A 127 -18.87 15.44 6.73
N GLN A 128 -19.93 16.17 7.07
CA GLN A 128 -21.26 15.63 6.82
C GLN A 128 -21.41 15.49 5.30
N TYR A 129 -21.36 14.26 4.80
CA TYR A 129 -21.96 13.96 3.50
C TYR A 129 -23.42 14.37 3.60
N HIS A 130 -23.74 15.56 3.08
CA HIS A 130 -25.12 15.94 2.87
C HIS A 130 -25.63 14.90 1.88
N LYS A 131 -26.40 13.94 2.41
CA LYS A 131 -27.06 12.91 1.63
C LYS A 131 -28.02 13.66 0.72
N PHE A 132 -27.55 14.06 -0.47
CA PHE A 132 -28.38 14.76 -1.44
C PHE A 132 -29.62 13.89 -1.65
N PRO A 133 -30.79 14.33 -1.16
CA PRO A 133 -31.97 13.52 -1.31
C PRO A 133 -32.27 13.52 -2.79
N CYS A 134 -32.10 12.38 -3.45
CA CYS A 134 -32.67 12.14 -4.78
C CYS A 134 -34.21 12.03 -4.71
N THR A 135 -34.85 12.72 -3.77
CA THR A 135 -36.30 12.72 -3.51
C THR A 135 -37.04 13.88 -4.17
N ILE A 136 -36.35 14.79 -4.88
CA ILE A 136 -36.99 15.93 -5.57
C ILE A 136 -37.91 15.48 -6.74
N PHE A 137 -37.97 14.21 -7.10
CA PHE A 137 -38.92 13.72 -8.11
C PHE A 137 -40.21 13.10 -7.56
N ASN A 138 -40.26 12.64 -6.30
CA ASN A 138 -41.46 11.98 -5.76
C ASN A 138 -42.56 12.97 -5.31
N SER A 139 -42.31 14.28 -5.30
CA SER A 139 -43.31 15.29 -4.94
C SER A 139 -44.02 15.91 -6.16
N ILE A 140 -43.50 15.70 -7.37
CA ILE A 140 -44.06 16.30 -8.60
C ILE A 140 -45.07 15.35 -9.28
N ALA A 141 -44.99 14.04 -9.01
CA ALA A 141 -45.92 13.04 -9.56
C ALA A 141 -47.26 12.92 -8.81
N LYS A 142 -47.57 13.84 -7.88
CA LYS A 142 -48.81 13.80 -7.07
C LYS A 142 -49.63 15.10 -7.09
N ARG A 143 -49.42 15.95 -8.09
CA ARG A 143 -50.33 17.06 -8.42
C ARG A 143 -50.73 17.00 -9.88
#